data_AF-A0A7I8CHA8-F1
#
_entry.id   AF-A0A7I8CHA8-F1
#
_cell.length_a   1.000
_cell.length_b   1.000
_cell.length_c   1.000
_cell.angle_alpha   90.00
_cell.angle_beta   90.00
_cell.angle_gamma   90.00
#
_symmetry.space_group_name_H-M   'P 1'
#
loop_
_entity.id
_entity.type
_entity.pdbx_description
1 polymer ?
#
loop_
_entity_poly.entity_id
_entity_poly.type
_entity_poly.pdbx_seq_one_letter_code
_entity_poly.pdbx_strand_id
1 'polypeptide(L)'
;MTKMPDLKDLTPEQKDALIVDLVRRLNELEAKLEKDSHNSSKPPSSDGPRRKPKSLRGTSGARPGAQPGHKGKTLKRVAQPDHIEIHPVALVCDACGQRIAAARVAVLPEGRQVIDLPPTRFEVTEHRVQIAQCRCGKHHSGAFPKGVSQAVQYGPRFAPQPSI
;
A
#
# COMPACT_ATOMS: atom_id res chain seq x y z
N MET A 1 -37.16 0.85 30.28
CA MET A 1 -38.35 1.20 29.47
C MET A 1 -39.45 1.62 30.42
N THR A 2 -39.62 2.93 30.63
CA THR A 2 -40.68 3.45 31.49
C THR A 2 -42.02 3.17 30.82
N LYS A 3 -42.90 2.40 31.48
CA LYS A 3 -44.21 2.01 30.95
C LYS A 3 -45.01 3.28 30.64
N MET A 4 -45.53 3.37 29.42
CA MET A 4 -46.33 4.51 28.97
C MET A 4 -47.66 4.53 29.75
N PRO A 5 -48.06 5.66 30.35
CA PRO A 5 -49.32 5.74 31.07
C PRO A 5 -50.51 5.54 30.12
N ASP A 6 -51.56 4.87 30.58
CA ASP A 6 -52.77 4.65 29.77
C ASP A 6 -53.52 5.97 29.59
N LEU A 7 -53.63 6.41 28.32
CA LEU A 7 -54.15 7.72 27.93
C LEU A 7 -55.65 7.90 28.22
N LYS A 8 -56.37 6.80 28.48
CA LYS A 8 -57.81 6.80 28.72
C LYS A 8 -58.19 7.23 30.13
N ASP A 9 -57.29 7.06 31.09
CA ASP A 9 -57.56 7.32 32.52
C ASP A 9 -57.05 8.70 32.99
N LEU A 10 -56.42 9.46 32.09
CA LEU A 10 -55.82 10.76 32.40
C LEU A 10 -56.82 11.90 32.25
N THR A 11 -56.86 12.78 33.24
CA THR A 11 -57.63 14.04 33.17
C THR A 11 -57.02 14.99 32.13
N PRO A 12 -57.77 15.99 31.64
CA PRO A 12 -57.24 16.98 30.70
C PRO A 12 -55.97 17.66 31.20
N GLU A 13 -55.90 18.03 32.49
CA GLU A 13 -54.73 18.70 33.07
C GLU A 13 -53.50 17.79 33.11
N GLN A 14 -53.69 16.50 33.34
CA GLN A 14 -52.60 15.53 33.32
C GLN A 14 -52.07 15.28 31.90
N LYS A 15 -52.95 15.37 30.89
CA LYS A 15 -52.56 15.30 29.47
C LYS A 15 -51.75 16.51 29.07
N ASP A 16 -52.15 17.71 29.49
CA ASP A 16 -51.40 18.94 29.20
C ASP A 16 -49.99 18.91 29.82
N ALA A 17 -49.86 18.47 31.07
CA ALA A 17 -48.58 18.31 31.73
C ALA A 17 -47.67 17.30 31.00
N LEU A 18 -48.24 16.19 30.52
CA LEU A 18 -47.51 15.19 29.74
C LEU A 18 -47.06 15.74 28.38
N ILE A 19 -47.91 16.50 27.69
CA ILE A 19 -47.58 17.14 26.41
C ILE A 19 -46.42 18.11 26.60
N VAL A 20 -46.43 18.93 27.65
CA VAL A 20 -45.33 19.87 27.94
C VAL A 20 -44.01 19.13 28.20
N ASP A 21 -44.02 18.02 28.96
CA ASP A 21 -42.80 17.24 29.21
C ASP A 21 -42.27 16.58 27.92
N LEU A 22 -43.17 16.04 27.08
CA LEU A 22 -42.81 15.41 25.82
C LEU A 22 -42.22 16.42 24.84
N VAL A 23 -42.83 17.61 24.70
CA VAL A 23 -42.32 18.70 23.87
C VAL A 23 -40.93 19.14 24.34
N ARG A 24 -40.73 19.29 25.66
CA ARG A 24 -39.41 19.62 26.22
C ARG A 24 -38.35 18.57 25.84
N ARG A 25 -38.67 17.28 26.02
CA ARG A 25 -37.72 16.20 25.70
C ARG A 25 -37.44 16.08 24.21
N LEU A 26 -38.44 16.32 23.36
CA LEU A 26 -38.25 16.38 21.92
C LEU A 26 -37.27 17.49 21.54
N ASN A 27 -37.50 18.70 22.04
CA ASN A 27 -36.60 19.84 21.77
C ASN A 27 -35.16 19.57 22.26
N GLU A 28 -34.99 18.93 23.42
CA GLU A 28 -33.65 18.55 23.92
C GLU A 28 -32.95 17.49 23.05
N LEU A 29 -33.71 16.54 22.49
CA LEU A 29 -33.17 15.50 21.62
C LEU A 29 -32.87 16.04 20.23
N GLU A 30 -33.74 16.87 19.68
CA GLU A 30 -33.54 17.58 18.40
C GLU A 30 -32.31 18.49 18.48
N ALA A 31 -32.17 19.29 19.54
CA ALA A 31 -30.99 20.13 19.76
C ALA A 31 -29.68 19.34 19.95
N LYS A 32 -29.74 18.06 20.31
CA LYS A 32 -28.57 17.16 20.34
C LYS A 32 -28.24 16.60 18.95
N LEU A 33 -29.25 16.39 18.11
CA LEU A 33 -29.10 15.89 16.73
C LEU A 33 -28.65 16.98 15.77
N GLU A 34 -29.07 18.23 15.96
CA GLU A 34 -28.69 19.38 15.12
C GLU A 34 -27.27 19.91 15.38
N LYS A 35 -26.54 19.35 16.36
CA LYS A 35 -25.15 19.72 16.61
C LYS A 35 -24.22 18.99 15.66
N ASP A 36 -23.79 19.69 14.62
CA ASP A 36 -22.64 19.32 13.80
C ASP A 36 -21.37 20.08 14.23
N SER A 37 -20.22 19.66 13.70
CA SER A 37 -18.90 20.27 13.95
C SER A 37 -18.77 21.69 13.38
N HIS A 38 -19.80 22.21 12.72
CA HIS A 38 -19.77 23.55 12.14
C HIS A 38 -20.27 24.62 13.11
N ASN A 39 -21.21 24.31 14.02
CA ASN A 39 -21.69 25.25 15.04
C ASN A 39 -21.16 24.99 16.45
N SER A 40 -20.72 23.76 16.73
CA SER A 40 -20.15 23.42 18.03
C SER A 40 -18.64 23.42 17.88
N SER A 41 -17.91 24.17 18.71
CA SER A 41 -16.44 24.35 18.68
C SER A 41 -15.62 23.06 18.90
N LYS A 42 -16.17 21.90 18.55
CA LYS A 42 -15.54 20.59 18.54
C LYS A 42 -14.62 20.48 17.31
N PRO A 43 -13.41 19.97 17.49
CA PRO A 43 -12.52 19.75 16.37
C PRO A 43 -13.12 18.72 15.39
N PRO A 44 -12.87 18.87 14.07
CA PRO A 44 -13.44 18.00 13.03
C PRO A 44 -13.01 16.52 13.15
N SER A 45 -12.05 16.20 14.02
CA SER A 45 -11.66 14.83 14.39
C SER A 45 -12.71 14.11 15.25
N SER A 46 -13.67 14.83 15.84
CA SER A 46 -14.73 14.27 16.69
C SER A 46 -15.93 13.70 15.91
N ASP A 47 -16.00 13.90 14.59
CA ASP A 47 -17.11 13.44 13.73
C ASP A 47 -17.10 11.92 13.45
N GLY A 48 -16.12 11.19 13.99
CA GLY A 48 -16.00 9.73 13.87
C GLY A 48 -15.66 9.22 12.47
N PRO A 49 -15.46 7.89 12.32
CA PRO A 49 -14.98 7.25 11.07
C PRO A 49 -15.98 7.29 9.90
N ARG A 50 -17.13 7.95 10.06
CA ARG A 50 -18.14 8.12 8.99
C ARG A 50 -17.83 9.28 8.04
N ARG A 51 -16.87 10.16 8.35
CA ARG A 51 -16.44 11.23 7.44
C ARG A 51 -15.58 10.67 6.31
N LYS A 52 -16.02 10.87 5.07
CA LYS A 52 -15.22 10.53 3.88
C LYS A 52 -14.00 11.47 3.83
N PRO A 53 -12.76 10.95 3.70
CA PRO A 53 -11.58 11.78 3.60
C PRO A 53 -11.66 12.65 2.33
N LYS A 54 -11.48 13.97 2.49
CA LYS A 54 -11.47 14.92 1.37
C LYS A 54 -10.07 14.89 0.74
N SER A 55 -9.98 14.51 -0.54
CA SER A 55 -8.72 14.49 -1.28
C SER A 55 -8.11 15.89 -1.35
N LEU A 56 -6.84 16.03 -0.99
CA LEU A 56 -6.05 17.25 -1.16
C LEU A 56 -5.48 17.40 -2.58
N ARG A 57 -5.71 16.42 -3.47
CA ARG A 57 -5.23 16.46 -4.85
C ARG A 57 -6.02 17.51 -5.64
N GLY A 58 -5.32 18.44 -6.28
CA GLY A 58 -5.92 19.35 -7.25
C GLY A 58 -6.58 18.59 -8.40
N THR A 59 -7.66 19.13 -8.96
CA THR A 59 -8.37 18.53 -10.10
C THR A 59 -7.48 18.60 -11.34
N SER A 60 -6.73 17.54 -11.62
CA SER A 60 -6.16 17.34 -12.93
C SER A 60 -7.27 16.91 -13.89
N GLY A 61 -7.49 17.62 -15.00
CA GLY A 61 -8.40 17.19 -16.07
C GLY A 61 -7.98 15.88 -16.77
N ALA A 62 -6.84 15.31 -16.34
CA ALA A 62 -6.37 14.01 -16.73
C ALA A 62 -7.33 12.91 -16.25
N ARG A 63 -7.76 12.06 -17.20
CA ARG A 63 -8.49 10.84 -16.86
C ARG A 63 -7.62 9.94 -15.98
N PRO A 64 -8.21 9.22 -15.00
CA PRO A 64 -7.50 8.18 -14.27
C PRO A 64 -6.89 7.16 -15.25
N GLY A 65 -5.58 6.92 -15.16
CA GLY A 65 -4.85 6.00 -16.03
C GLY A 65 -3.64 6.63 -16.73
N ALA A 66 -2.99 5.84 -17.58
CA ALA A 66 -1.91 6.33 -18.44
C ALA A 66 -2.43 7.43 -19.35
N GLN A 67 -1.70 8.55 -19.42
CA GLN A 67 -2.05 9.64 -20.34
C GLN A 67 -2.05 9.16 -21.81
N PRO A 68 -2.94 9.72 -22.64
CA PRO A 68 -2.93 9.47 -24.09
C PRO A 68 -1.53 9.73 -24.67
N GLY A 69 -0.97 8.75 -25.38
CA GLY A 69 0.36 8.83 -25.99
C GLY A 69 1.47 8.04 -25.28
N HIS A 70 1.24 7.52 -24.06
CA HIS A 70 2.19 6.61 -23.45
C HIS A 70 2.18 5.25 -24.17
N LYS A 71 3.27 4.95 -24.88
CA LYS A 71 3.53 3.60 -25.40
C LYS A 71 3.65 2.64 -24.22
N GLY A 72 2.72 1.69 -24.13
CA GLY A 72 2.82 0.59 -23.18
C GLY A 72 4.12 -0.18 -23.39
N LYS A 73 4.92 -0.32 -22.33
CA LYS A 73 6.08 -1.20 -22.30
C LYS A 73 5.68 -2.50 -21.62
N THR A 74 4.88 -3.31 -22.32
CA THR A 74 4.63 -4.69 -21.87
C THR A 74 5.96 -5.45 -21.87
N LEU A 75 6.17 -6.30 -20.88
CA LEU A 75 7.33 -7.19 -20.85
C LEU A 75 7.37 -8.03 -22.13
N LYS A 76 8.56 -8.10 -22.74
CA LYS A 76 8.76 -8.88 -23.97
C LYS A 76 9.20 -10.29 -23.60
N ARG A 77 8.58 -11.28 -24.24
CA ARG A 77 9.00 -12.67 -24.18
C ARG A 77 10.42 -12.80 -24.76
N VAL A 78 11.29 -13.54 -24.08
CA VAL A 78 12.64 -13.85 -24.57
C VAL A 78 12.62 -15.11 -25.43
N ALA A 79 13.44 -15.16 -26.48
CA ALA A 79 13.51 -16.31 -27.36
C ALA A 79 14.18 -17.53 -26.69
N GLN A 80 15.19 -17.27 -25.85
CA GLN A 80 15.96 -18.29 -25.13
C GLN A 80 15.94 -17.93 -23.64
N PRO A 81 15.11 -18.61 -22.82
CA PRO A 81 15.14 -18.42 -21.37
C PRO A 81 16.34 -19.13 -20.75
N ASP A 82 16.82 -18.66 -19.60
CA ASP A 82 17.94 -19.27 -18.87
C ASP A 82 17.62 -20.68 -18.36
N HIS A 83 16.35 -20.92 -18.02
CA HIS A 83 15.83 -22.20 -17.53
C HIS A 83 14.51 -22.56 -18.22
N ILE A 84 14.30 -23.84 -18.50
CA ILE A 84 13.03 -24.39 -19.02
C ILE A 84 12.56 -25.48 -18.07
N GLU A 85 11.43 -25.23 -17.41
CA GLU A 85 10.76 -26.21 -16.56
C GLU A 85 9.56 -26.79 -17.31
N ILE A 86 9.56 -28.11 -17.53
CA ILE A 86 8.43 -28.82 -18.13
C ILE A 86 7.59 -29.42 -17.01
N HIS A 87 6.35 -28.96 -16.88
CA HIS A 87 5.40 -29.54 -15.94
C HIS A 87 4.72 -30.77 -16.57
N PRO A 88 4.95 -31.99 -16.05
CA PRO A 88 4.42 -33.20 -16.66
C PRO A 88 2.91 -33.31 -16.46
N VAL A 89 2.24 -33.91 -17.44
CA VAL A 89 0.86 -34.37 -17.28
C VAL A 89 0.82 -35.61 -16.37
N ALA A 90 -0.29 -35.81 -15.66
CA ALA A 90 -0.54 -37.08 -14.99
C ALA A 90 -0.55 -38.23 -16.02
N LEU A 91 0.07 -39.36 -15.69
CA LEU A 91 0.09 -40.53 -16.59
C LEU A 91 -1.14 -41.42 -16.45
N VAL A 92 -2.16 -40.97 -15.75
CA VAL A 92 -3.45 -41.66 -15.60
C VAL A 92 -4.54 -40.67 -15.98
N CYS A 93 -5.42 -41.09 -16.88
CA CYS A 93 -6.56 -40.28 -17.29
C CYS A 93 -7.54 -40.12 -16.13
N ASP A 94 -7.90 -38.89 -15.83
CA ASP A 94 -8.86 -38.48 -14.81
C ASP A 94 -10.31 -38.89 -15.14
N ALA A 95 -10.63 -39.08 -16.42
CA ALA A 95 -11.97 -39.50 -16.86
C ALA A 95 -12.17 -41.02 -16.85
N CYS A 96 -11.21 -41.80 -17.37
CA CYS A 96 -11.37 -43.26 -17.54
C CYS A 96 -10.40 -44.11 -16.71
N GLY A 97 -9.44 -43.51 -16.00
CA GLY A 97 -8.47 -44.22 -15.16
C GLY A 97 -7.39 -44.98 -15.92
N GLN A 98 -7.37 -44.95 -17.25
CA GLN A 98 -6.36 -45.65 -18.06
C GLN A 98 -5.02 -44.91 -18.05
N ARG A 99 -3.92 -45.67 -18.21
CA ARG A 99 -2.58 -45.10 -18.31
C ARG A 99 -2.36 -44.41 -19.65
N ILE A 100 -1.81 -43.20 -19.62
CA ILE A 100 -1.38 -42.45 -20.79
C ILE A 100 0.03 -42.91 -21.18
N ALA A 101 0.16 -43.44 -22.40
CA ALA A 101 1.44 -43.89 -22.92
C ALA A 101 2.39 -42.70 -23.17
N ALA A 102 3.68 -42.87 -22.86
CA ALA A 102 4.68 -41.81 -23.00
C ALA A 102 4.77 -41.26 -24.44
N ALA A 103 4.59 -42.12 -25.45
CA ALA A 103 4.58 -41.70 -26.86
C ALA A 103 3.41 -40.77 -27.24
N ARG A 104 2.39 -40.64 -26.38
CA ARG A 104 1.26 -39.72 -26.56
C ARG A 104 1.42 -38.41 -25.81
N VAL A 105 2.49 -38.23 -25.05
CA VAL A 105 2.77 -36.99 -24.32
C VAL A 105 3.54 -36.05 -25.25
N ALA A 106 3.04 -34.82 -25.41
CA ALA A 106 3.67 -33.76 -26.18
C ALA A 106 3.72 -32.47 -25.39
N VAL A 107 4.72 -31.64 -25.66
CA VAL A 107 4.84 -30.29 -25.07
C VAL A 107 4.15 -29.30 -26.00
N LEU A 108 3.30 -28.44 -25.43
CA LEU A 108 2.65 -27.38 -26.21
C LEU A 108 3.68 -26.32 -26.65
N PRO A 109 3.56 -25.74 -27.86
CA PRO A 109 4.42 -24.62 -28.30
C PRO A 109 4.24 -23.35 -27.47
N GLU A 110 3.04 -23.17 -26.92
CA GLU A 110 2.69 -22.06 -26.06
C GLU A 110 3.32 -22.24 -24.67
N GLY A 111 3.85 -21.15 -24.12
CA GLY A 111 4.55 -21.17 -22.84
C GLY A 111 4.46 -19.83 -22.16
N ARG A 112 4.49 -19.85 -20.82
CA ARG A 112 4.52 -18.65 -19.98
C ARG A 112 5.96 -18.45 -19.50
N GLN A 113 6.42 -17.20 -19.47
CA GLN A 113 7.72 -16.84 -18.94
C GLN A 113 7.55 -15.98 -17.71
N VAL A 114 8.26 -16.35 -16.65
CA VAL A 114 8.45 -15.53 -15.46
C VAL A 114 9.84 -14.93 -15.57
N ILE A 115 9.94 -13.60 -15.46
CA ILE A 115 11.22 -12.88 -15.50
C ILE A 115 11.49 -12.42 -14.08
N ASP A 116 12.40 -13.11 -13.41
CA ASP A 116 12.84 -12.77 -12.06
C ASP A 116 14.25 -12.18 -12.07
N LEU A 117 14.53 -11.35 -11.06
CA LEU A 117 15.89 -10.96 -10.74
C LEU A 117 16.46 -12.06 -9.84
N PRO A 118 17.47 -12.85 -10.29
CA PRO A 118 18.08 -13.85 -9.42
C PRO A 118 18.67 -13.18 -8.17
N PRO A 119 18.93 -13.90 -7.07
CA PRO A 119 19.50 -13.33 -5.86
C PRO A 119 20.80 -12.55 -6.12
N THR A 120 20.69 -11.24 -6.27
CA THR A 120 21.82 -10.33 -6.42
C THR A 120 22.19 -9.76 -5.06
N ARG A 121 23.45 -9.89 -4.66
CA ARG A 121 23.99 -9.22 -3.47
C ARG A 121 24.83 -8.01 -3.87
N PHE A 122 24.82 -6.98 -3.03
CA PHE A 122 25.81 -5.92 -3.15
C PHE A 122 27.20 -6.48 -2.78
N GLU A 123 28.18 -6.20 -3.63
CA GLU A 123 29.57 -6.32 -3.25
C GLU A 123 29.98 -5.04 -2.51
N VAL A 124 30.38 -5.18 -1.25
CA VAL A 124 30.73 -4.05 -0.38
C VAL A 124 32.23 -4.07 -0.14
N THR A 125 32.90 -2.99 -0.53
CA THR A 125 34.32 -2.75 -0.21
C THR A 125 34.41 -1.74 0.92
N GLU A 126 34.93 -2.17 2.07
CA GLU A 126 35.22 -1.25 3.18
C GLU A 126 36.59 -0.60 2.95
N HIS A 127 36.60 0.72 2.80
CA HIS A 127 37.85 1.47 2.75
C HIS A 127 38.26 1.81 4.19
N ARG A 128 39.50 1.46 4.55
CA ARG A 128 40.12 1.85 5.83
C ARG A 128 41.41 2.59 5.57
N VAL A 129 41.72 3.56 6.42
CA VAL A 129 43.00 4.30 6.39
C VAL A 129 43.86 3.89 7.57
N GLN A 130 45.16 3.78 7.34
CA GLN A 130 46.13 3.55 8.41
C GLN A 130 46.50 4.86 9.08
N ILE A 131 46.80 4.80 10.37
CA ILE A 131 47.41 5.89 11.12
C ILE A 131 48.77 5.44 11.64
N ALA A 132 49.72 6.36 11.75
CA ALA A 132 51.05 6.10 12.28
C ALA A 132 51.54 7.29 13.11
N GLN A 133 52.28 7.00 14.17
CA GLN A 133 52.99 8.02 14.94
C GLN A 133 54.49 7.91 14.65
N CYS A 134 55.09 9.01 14.21
CA CYS A 134 56.53 9.10 14.01
C CYS A 134 57.24 9.16 15.37
N ARG A 135 58.51 8.75 15.41
CA ARG A 135 59.37 8.86 16.62
C ARG A 135 59.49 10.28 17.17
N CYS A 136 59.28 11.32 16.35
CA CYS A 136 59.22 12.71 16.80
C CYS A 136 57.88 13.12 17.43
N GLY A 137 56.91 12.20 17.56
CA GLY A 137 55.58 12.44 18.10
C GLY A 137 54.53 12.89 17.08
N LYS A 138 54.93 13.19 15.83
CA LYS A 138 54.01 13.60 14.76
C LYS A 138 53.10 12.46 14.30
N HIS A 139 51.82 12.76 14.13
CA HIS A 139 50.83 11.81 13.60
C HIS A 139 50.68 11.93 12.08
N HIS A 140 50.50 10.78 11.44
CA HIS A 140 50.25 10.63 10.02
C HIS A 140 48.99 9.79 9.82
N SER A 141 48.20 10.13 8.80
CA SER A 141 47.01 9.37 8.40
C SER A 141 47.05 9.15 6.91
N GLY A 142 46.62 7.96 6.47
CA GLY A 142 46.29 7.71 5.07
C GLY A 142 45.08 8.55 4.63
N ALA A 143 44.91 8.67 3.31
CA ALA A 143 43.77 9.33 2.70
C ALA A 143 42.88 8.30 1.99
N PHE A 144 41.56 8.55 1.98
CA PHE A 144 40.64 7.76 1.18
C PHE A 144 40.84 8.01 -0.32
N PRO A 145 40.55 7.03 -1.19
CA PRO A 145 40.59 7.22 -2.64
C PRO A 145 39.66 8.34 -3.10
N LYS A 146 40.02 9.00 -4.21
CA LYS A 146 39.17 10.01 -4.84
C LYS A 146 37.80 9.39 -5.16
N GLY A 147 36.74 10.05 -4.70
CA GLY A 147 35.36 9.58 -4.88
C GLY A 147 34.78 8.82 -3.69
N VAL A 148 35.58 8.42 -2.69
CA VAL A 148 35.09 7.83 -1.42
C VAL A 148 35.05 8.95 -0.37
N SER A 149 33.90 9.64 -0.29
CA SER A 149 33.72 10.85 0.51
C SER A 149 32.71 10.69 1.66
N GLN A 150 31.83 9.69 1.57
CA GLN A 150 30.78 9.45 2.55
C GLN A 150 31.12 8.21 3.38
N ALA A 151 30.58 8.15 4.61
CA ALA A 151 30.74 6.99 5.48
C ALA A 151 30.19 5.70 4.84
N VAL A 152 29.10 5.81 4.06
CA VAL A 152 28.54 4.76 3.23
C VAL A 152 28.08 5.38 1.91
N GLN A 153 28.45 4.80 0.77
CA GLN A 153 28.01 5.27 -0.56
C GLN A 153 28.00 4.12 -1.57
N TYR A 154 27.17 4.27 -2.60
CA TYR A 154 27.22 3.39 -3.75
C TYR A 154 28.48 3.62 -4.58
N GLY A 155 29.07 2.53 -5.07
CA GLY A 155 30.18 2.59 -6.02
C GLY A 155 29.74 3.10 -7.40
N PRO A 156 30.69 3.43 -8.28
CA PRO A 156 30.42 4.03 -9.59
C PRO A 156 29.53 3.17 -10.51
N ARG A 157 29.46 1.85 -10.27
CA ARG A 157 28.55 0.94 -11.00
C ARG A 157 27.07 1.24 -10.80
N PHE A 158 26.70 1.88 -9.68
CA PHE A 158 25.32 2.20 -9.32
C PHE A 158 25.08 3.71 -9.24
N ALA A 159 26.11 4.53 -9.43
CA ALA A 159 25.95 5.97 -9.52
C ALA A 159 25.20 6.31 -10.82
N PRO A 160 24.22 7.23 -10.78
CA PRO A 160 23.54 7.68 -11.98
C PRO A 160 24.56 8.27 -12.95
N GLN A 161 24.58 7.77 -14.19
CA GLN A 161 25.37 8.36 -15.25
C GLN A 161 24.78 9.73 -15.59
N PRO A 162 25.61 10.77 -15.79
CA PRO A 162 25.10 12.05 -16.29
C PRO A 162 24.40 11.80 -17.62
N SER A 163 23.15 12.25 -17.72
CA SER A 163 22.37 12.15 -18.95
C SER A 163 23.03 13.05 -20.00
N ILE A 164 23.39 12.47 -21.16
CA ILE A 164 23.79 13.21 -22.36
C ILE A 164 22.55 13.82 -23.00
#